data_AF-A0A537C5I3-F1
#
_entry.id   AF-A0A537C5I3-F1
#
_cell.length_a   1.000
_cell.length_b   1.000
_cell.length_c   1.000
_cell.angle_alpha   90.00
_cell.angle_beta   90.00
_cell.angle_gamma   90.00
#
_symmetry.space_group_name_H-M   'P 1'
#
loop_
_entity.id
_entity.type
_entity.pdbx_description
1 polymer ?
#
loop_
_entity_poly.entity_id
_entity_poly.type
_entity_poly.pdbx_seq_one_letter_code
_entity_poly.pdbx_strand_id
1 'polypeptide(L)'
;MISKKSLAKRLALYSVLGCMVSQTALAAVTDISSIPLATSGGSNILPNLLFDLDDSGSMQWDFMPDYVSPNTPGSALTQSKPCMVDSSGQPYCSSGCTFSGSSFVCNAAGDAPYQAGGANAFNGVAYDPNFYYRPGLGSNGQPLINPPSGLPLGNPVTTTSVADDTYFHSPFGASVTNVDLATQIGELKYGNTNNVCMRNGADSAGANLVSGTAFDSASSGSGNTMPAGQFPYRTNPANASTAIFGLPEMMPIASFTRTGTTVTATTVEAHGLATTDKVYVSSPASVGVTCVAVTAVTTNTFTYSTSTSGSVAATNGAYRKCDAGSFVRAASTVTVTETGHGLAANDIITTFVASGNAMNVTNASVTAVTSTTFTYTTGSSGAIGATAGFWVRTGLYNVASSVTGPANAYAVIPVEYCSDADLTNCAYVLPGNTPPGGFTFPAYVRFCQTQAQALAPGAVSDSSGTPRCRSKYNETAGITQYLYARHGWFR
;
A
#
# COMPACT_ATOMS: atom_id res chain seq x y z
N MET A 1 77.30 -45.75 -20.53
CA MET A 1 77.64 -44.35 -20.83
C MET A 1 76.44 -43.69 -21.52
N ILE A 2 75.59 -43.00 -20.75
CA ILE A 2 74.45 -42.25 -21.30
C ILE A 2 75.00 -41.06 -22.09
N SER A 3 74.74 -41.03 -23.39
CA SER A 3 75.26 -40.00 -24.31
C SER A 3 74.88 -38.61 -23.83
N LYS A 4 75.88 -37.75 -23.59
CA LYS A 4 75.73 -36.34 -23.20
C LYS A 4 74.77 -35.56 -24.13
N LYS A 5 74.55 -36.05 -25.36
CA LYS A 5 73.59 -35.48 -26.33
C LYS A 5 72.12 -35.69 -25.96
N SER A 6 71.78 -36.71 -25.16
CA SER A 6 70.39 -37.01 -24.74
C SER A 6 69.92 -36.14 -23.57
N LEU A 7 70.83 -35.73 -22.68
CA LEU A 7 70.48 -34.90 -21.52
C LEU A 7 70.23 -33.45 -21.94
N ALA A 8 71.06 -32.92 -22.86
CA ALA A 8 70.90 -31.57 -23.40
C ALA A 8 69.58 -31.39 -24.17
N LYS A 9 69.14 -32.39 -24.95
CA LYS A 9 67.84 -32.34 -25.65
C LYS A 9 66.66 -32.35 -24.67
N ARG A 10 66.75 -33.10 -23.57
CA ARG A 10 65.68 -33.14 -22.56
C ARG A 10 65.62 -31.84 -21.77
N LEU A 11 66.76 -31.28 -21.35
CA LEU A 11 66.79 -29.97 -20.70
C LEU A 11 66.26 -28.86 -21.61
N ALA A 12 66.64 -28.84 -22.89
CA ALA A 12 66.13 -27.87 -23.85
C ALA A 12 64.60 -27.98 -24.05
N LEU A 13 64.07 -29.21 -24.08
CA LEU A 13 62.63 -29.45 -24.19
C LEU A 13 61.87 -29.00 -22.92
N TYR A 14 62.43 -29.23 -21.73
CA TYR A 14 61.83 -28.75 -20.47
C TYR A 14 61.94 -27.24 -20.28
N SER A 15 63.01 -26.59 -20.76
CA SER A 15 63.10 -25.12 -20.74
C SER A 15 62.12 -24.47 -21.73
N VAL A 16 61.90 -25.08 -22.91
CA VAL A 16 60.93 -24.57 -23.89
C VAL A 16 59.48 -24.80 -23.42
N LEU A 17 59.19 -25.95 -22.80
CA LEU A 17 57.87 -26.18 -22.18
C LEU A 17 57.63 -25.27 -20.97
N GLY A 18 58.65 -25.04 -20.13
CA GLY A 18 58.54 -24.14 -18.98
C GLY A 18 58.27 -22.68 -19.36
N CYS A 19 58.79 -22.22 -20.49
CA CYS A 19 58.50 -20.86 -21.01
C CYS A 19 57.09 -20.71 -21.61
N MET A 20 56.37 -21.80 -21.92
CA MET A 20 55.00 -21.73 -22.47
C MET A 20 53.89 -21.79 -21.40
N VAL A 21 54.20 -22.12 -20.14
CA VAL A 21 53.21 -22.17 -19.03
C VAL A 21 53.03 -20.80 -18.36
N SER A 22 53.88 -19.81 -18.69
CA SER A 22 53.85 -18.47 -18.11
C SER A 22 53.24 -17.45 -19.06
N GLN A 23 52.05 -17.74 -19.61
CA GLN A 23 51.24 -16.66 -20.16
C GLN A 23 50.68 -15.89 -18.96
N THR A 24 51.23 -14.71 -18.70
CA THR A 24 50.59 -13.74 -17.81
C THR A 24 49.20 -13.49 -18.37
N ALA A 25 48.15 -13.92 -17.65
CA ALA A 25 46.80 -13.44 -17.90
C ALA A 25 46.81 -11.95 -17.58
N LEU A 26 47.15 -11.12 -18.57
CA LEU A 26 47.01 -9.69 -18.47
C LEU A 26 45.50 -9.43 -18.40
N ALA A 27 45.07 -8.73 -17.35
CA ALA A 27 43.71 -8.21 -17.31
C ALA A 27 43.49 -7.40 -18.59
N ALA A 28 42.44 -7.75 -19.35
CA ALA A 28 42.02 -6.93 -20.48
C ALA A 28 41.77 -5.51 -19.97
N VAL A 29 42.12 -4.50 -20.78
CA VAL A 29 41.80 -3.11 -20.44
C VAL A 29 40.28 -3.00 -20.41
N THR A 30 39.71 -3.00 -19.20
CA THR A 30 38.30 -2.70 -18.99
C THR A 30 38.16 -1.18 -19.00
N ASP A 31 37.67 -0.62 -20.10
CA ASP A 31 37.29 0.79 -20.13
C ASP A 31 36.18 1.03 -19.10
N ILE A 32 36.40 1.98 -18.20
CA ILE A 32 35.37 2.42 -17.26
C ILE A 32 34.34 3.22 -18.06
N SER A 33 33.09 2.77 -18.07
CA SER A 33 32.01 3.46 -18.79
C SER A 33 31.93 4.92 -18.36
N SER A 34 31.97 5.83 -19.33
CA SER A 34 31.70 7.26 -19.14
C SER A 34 30.20 7.58 -19.13
N ILE A 35 29.35 6.57 -19.33
CA ILE A 35 27.89 6.69 -19.36
C ILE A 35 27.34 6.11 -18.05
N PRO A 36 26.50 6.85 -17.30
CA PRO A 36 25.87 6.35 -16.10
C PRO A 36 25.09 5.05 -16.37
N LEU A 37 25.29 4.04 -15.53
CA LEU A 37 24.64 2.73 -15.66
C LEU A 37 23.11 2.84 -15.70
N ALA A 38 22.55 3.75 -14.89
CA ALA A 38 21.12 4.01 -14.78
C ALA A 38 20.45 4.54 -16.06
N THR A 39 21.22 5.07 -17.02
CA THR A 39 20.69 5.64 -18.27
C THR A 39 21.21 4.95 -19.51
N SER A 40 22.03 3.91 -19.36
CA SER A 40 22.59 3.14 -20.47
C SER A 40 21.60 2.10 -21.00
N GLY A 41 21.38 2.07 -22.32
CA GLY A 41 20.69 0.94 -22.95
C GLY A 41 21.52 -0.33 -22.81
N GLY A 42 20.88 -1.49 -22.68
CA GLY A 42 21.54 -2.77 -22.34
C GLY A 42 22.66 -3.22 -23.30
N SER A 43 22.76 -2.63 -24.49
CA SER A 43 23.87 -2.84 -25.43
C SER A 43 25.20 -2.18 -25.03
N ASN A 44 25.16 -1.19 -24.14
CA ASN A 44 26.33 -0.43 -23.68
C ASN A 44 26.87 -0.93 -22.33
N ILE A 45 26.18 -1.92 -21.73
CA ILE A 45 26.59 -2.57 -20.49
C ILE A 45 27.39 -3.80 -20.89
N LEU A 46 28.72 -3.75 -20.70
CA LEU A 46 29.57 -4.91 -20.93
C LEU A 46 29.18 -6.03 -19.92
N PRO A 47 29.10 -7.30 -20.35
CA PRO A 47 28.93 -8.41 -19.40
C PRO A 47 30.10 -8.45 -18.41
N ASN A 48 29.81 -8.86 -17.15
CA ASN A 48 30.69 -8.87 -15.96
C ASN A 48 30.53 -7.69 -14.98
N LEU A 49 29.32 -7.16 -14.81
CA LEU A 49 29.00 -6.37 -13.61
C LEU A 49 28.66 -7.33 -12.45
N LEU A 50 29.48 -7.34 -11.42
CA LEU A 50 29.18 -7.95 -10.12
C LEU A 50 28.65 -6.83 -9.21
N PHE A 51 27.40 -6.97 -8.78
CA PHE A 51 26.85 -6.15 -7.71
C PHE A 51 27.15 -6.86 -6.40
N ASP A 52 28.03 -6.29 -5.58
CA ASP A 52 28.15 -6.67 -4.17
C ASP A 52 27.17 -5.79 -3.40
N LEU A 53 26.12 -6.41 -2.85
CA LEU A 53 25.16 -5.70 -2.03
C LEU A 53 25.73 -5.69 -0.61
N ASP A 54 26.10 -4.50 -0.16
CA ASP A 54 26.65 -4.27 1.18
C ASP A 54 25.65 -4.74 2.25
N ASP A 55 26.02 -5.75 3.03
CA ASP A 55 25.29 -6.21 4.22
C ASP A 55 25.81 -5.56 5.51
N SER A 56 26.66 -4.53 5.38
CA SER A 56 27.17 -3.82 6.56
C SER A 56 26.04 -3.12 7.30
N GLY A 57 26.16 -3.09 8.63
CA GLY A 57 25.24 -2.38 9.53
C GLY A 57 25.01 -0.89 9.24
N SER A 58 25.76 -0.30 8.30
CA SER A 58 25.51 1.06 7.83
C SER A 58 24.24 1.19 6.99
N MET A 59 23.72 0.08 6.46
CA MET A 59 22.45 0.06 5.74
C MET A 59 21.23 0.02 6.66
N GLN A 60 21.37 -0.32 7.96
CA GLN A 60 20.42 -0.29 9.12
C GLN A 60 18.87 -0.36 8.89
N TRP A 61 18.43 -0.69 7.69
CA TRP A 61 17.10 -0.47 7.15
C TRP A 61 16.74 -1.66 6.26
N ASP A 62 15.54 -2.21 6.42
CA ASP A 62 15.08 -3.35 5.62
C ASP A 62 14.31 -2.94 4.36
N PHE A 63 14.53 -1.72 3.87
CA PHE A 63 13.85 -1.18 2.69
C PHE A 63 14.86 -0.64 1.68
N MET A 64 14.54 -0.85 0.41
CA MET A 64 15.07 -0.09 -0.71
C MET A 64 13.88 0.54 -1.45
N PRO A 65 14.08 1.57 -2.29
CA PRO A 65 15.23 2.46 -2.31
C PRO A 65 15.16 3.50 -1.16
N ASP A 66 16.31 4.08 -0.79
CA ASP A 66 16.45 5.07 0.31
C ASP A 66 15.45 6.22 0.27
N TYR A 67 15.05 6.64 -0.94
CA TYR A 67 14.13 7.77 -1.14
C TYR A 67 12.67 7.45 -0.82
N VAL A 68 12.38 6.23 -0.39
CA VAL A 68 11.07 5.83 0.11
C VAL A 68 11.16 5.34 1.57
N SER A 69 12.14 5.88 2.30
CA SER A 69 12.25 5.67 3.74
C SER A 69 10.94 6.07 4.43
N PRO A 70 10.30 5.16 5.19
CA PRO A 70 9.23 5.55 6.07
C PRO A 70 9.83 6.41 7.19
N ASN A 71 9.22 7.55 7.49
CA ASN A 71 9.75 8.53 8.46
C ASN A 71 10.10 7.84 9.79
N THR A 72 11.39 7.57 10.05
CA THR A 72 11.86 6.97 11.30
C THR A 72 12.63 7.97 12.14
N PRO A 73 12.81 7.68 13.46
CA PRO A 73 13.60 8.51 14.36
C PRO A 73 15.10 8.68 13.99
N GLY A 74 15.60 8.12 12.88
CA GLY A 74 17.01 8.19 12.47
C GLY A 74 17.29 8.36 10.97
N SER A 75 16.31 8.09 10.11
CA SER A 75 16.35 8.39 8.67
C SER A 75 15.05 9.10 8.32
N ALA A 76 15.13 10.41 8.13
CA ALA A 76 13.96 11.20 7.80
C ALA A 76 14.24 12.00 6.52
N LEU A 77 13.89 11.40 5.39
CA LEU A 77 13.26 12.19 4.34
C LEU A 77 11.95 12.71 4.92
N THR A 78 12.02 13.83 5.66
CA THR A 78 10.94 14.38 6.53
C THR A 78 9.58 14.55 5.83
N GLN A 79 9.55 14.49 4.50
CA GLN A 79 8.38 14.69 3.66
C GLN A 79 7.92 13.41 2.93
N SER A 80 8.60 12.28 3.11
CA SER A 80 8.25 10.99 2.50
C SER A 80 6.86 10.52 2.97
N LYS A 81 6.02 10.08 2.00
CA LYS A 81 4.67 9.52 2.22
C LYS A 81 4.51 8.17 1.49
N PRO A 82 5.25 7.11 1.89
CA PRO A 82 5.22 5.79 1.23
C PRO A 82 3.88 5.06 1.43
N CYS A 83 3.26 5.35 2.57
CA CYS A 83 2.00 4.79 3.05
C CYS A 83 1.08 5.90 3.51
N MET A 84 -0.14 5.50 3.78
CA MET A 84 -1.17 6.39 4.29
C MET A 84 -0.98 6.70 5.77
N VAL A 85 -1.39 7.91 6.12
CA VAL A 85 -1.55 8.33 7.51
C VAL A 85 -2.97 8.03 7.97
N ASP A 86 -3.13 7.66 9.24
CA ASP A 86 -4.46 7.53 9.85
C ASP A 86 -5.13 8.87 10.11
N SER A 87 -6.31 8.83 10.71
CA SER A 87 -7.04 10.03 11.13
C SER A 87 -6.31 10.85 12.21
N SER A 88 -5.29 10.29 12.88
CA SER A 88 -4.41 11.00 13.82
C SER A 88 -3.17 11.58 13.14
N GLY A 89 -3.02 11.40 11.82
CA GLY A 89 -1.92 11.91 11.02
C GLY A 89 -0.66 11.04 11.10
N GLN A 90 -0.74 9.85 11.70
CA GLN A 90 0.41 8.96 11.88
C GLN A 90 0.54 7.98 10.70
N PRO A 91 1.72 7.89 10.04
CA PRO A 91 1.98 6.88 9.02
C PRO A 91 2.16 5.50 9.69
N TYR A 92 1.59 4.46 9.09
CA TYR A 92 1.70 3.09 9.64
C TYR A 92 2.82 2.24 9.03
N CYS A 93 3.36 2.62 7.88
CA CYS A 93 4.67 2.16 7.48
C CYS A 93 5.69 2.94 8.31
N SER A 94 6.22 2.33 9.37
CA SER A 94 7.48 2.80 9.95
C SER A 94 8.45 1.63 9.95
N SER A 95 9.68 1.87 9.50
CA SER A 95 10.75 0.87 9.66
C SER A 95 11.16 0.90 11.12
N GLY A 96 10.48 0.09 11.92
CA GLY A 96 10.56 0.20 13.36
C GLY A 96 10.22 -1.13 13.99
N CYS A 97 11.26 -1.95 14.15
CA CYS A 97 11.21 -3.04 15.10
C CYS A 97 11.76 -2.52 16.42
N THR A 98 10.96 -2.65 17.47
CA THR A 98 11.36 -2.26 18.82
C THR A 98 11.77 -3.52 19.57
N PHE A 99 12.84 -3.42 20.34
CA PHE A 99 13.19 -4.45 21.30
C PHE A 99 12.42 -4.20 22.59
N SER A 100 11.60 -5.17 23.00
CA SER A 100 11.04 -5.20 24.34
C SER A 100 11.73 -6.33 25.11
N GLY A 101 12.80 -5.99 25.85
CA GLY A 101 13.63 -6.98 26.52
C GLY A 101 14.40 -7.87 25.52
N SER A 102 14.31 -9.20 25.67
CA SER A 102 14.93 -10.18 24.78
C SER A 102 14.06 -10.57 23.57
N SER A 103 13.01 -9.79 23.26
CA SER A 103 12.11 -10.06 22.15
C SER A 103 12.19 -8.94 21.11
N PHE A 104 12.46 -9.33 19.87
CA PHE A 104 12.34 -8.49 18.68
C PHE A 104 10.85 -8.40 18.29
N VAL A 105 10.31 -7.19 18.15
CA VAL A 105 8.92 -6.99 17.70
C VAL A 105 8.83 -5.86 16.70
N CYS A 106 8.43 -6.20 15.47
CA CYS A 106 8.11 -5.22 14.45
C CYS A 106 6.65 -4.78 14.57
N ASN A 107 6.40 -3.73 15.36
CA ASN A 107 5.04 -3.21 15.56
C ASN A 107 4.50 -2.43 14.36
N ALA A 108 5.39 -1.99 13.46
CA ALA A 108 5.05 -1.19 12.29
C ALA A 108 5.61 -1.73 10.95
N ALA A 109 6.40 -2.82 10.99
CA ALA A 109 6.60 -3.63 9.79
C ALA A 109 5.37 -4.53 9.62
N GLY A 110 4.90 -4.71 8.38
CA GLY A 110 3.67 -5.47 8.11
C GLY A 110 2.66 -4.81 7.20
N ASP A 111 2.84 -3.53 6.86
CA ASP A 111 2.02 -2.90 5.82
C ASP A 111 2.39 -3.47 4.44
N ALA A 112 1.38 -3.63 3.58
CA ALA A 112 1.55 -4.26 2.28
C ALA A 112 2.60 -3.58 1.39
N PRO A 113 2.69 -2.23 1.31
CA PRO A 113 3.75 -1.58 0.53
C PRO A 113 5.16 -1.83 1.07
N TYR A 114 5.31 -2.05 2.38
CA TYR A 114 6.60 -2.35 2.99
C TYR A 114 7.01 -3.80 2.73
N GLN A 115 6.03 -4.72 2.79
CA GLN A 115 6.22 -6.15 2.56
C GLN A 115 6.13 -6.57 1.08
N ALA A 116 5.90 -5.61 0.19
CA ALA A 116 5.94 -5.85 -1.24
C ALA A 116 7.40 -5.85 -1.72
N GLY A 117 7.83 -6.99 -2.26
CA GLY A 117 9.19 -7.22 -2.72
C GLY A 117 9.32 -7.37 -4.23
N GLY A 118 10.57 -7.41 -4.69
CA GLY A 118 10.95 -7.67 -6.09
C GLY A 118 10.85 -6.44 -6.98
N ALA A 119 11.03 -6.63 -8.30
CA ALA A 119 11.15 -5.56 -9.30
C ALA A 119 9.94 -4.59 -9.43
N ASN A 120 8.88 -4.83 -8.65
CA ASN A 120 7.55 -4.26 -8.80
C ASN A 120 7.09 -3.49 -7.54
N ALA A 121 7.96 -3.28 -6.56
CA ALA A 121 7.63 -2.63 -5.29
C ALA A 121 8.72 -1.64 -4.87
N PHE A 122 8.62 -1.05 -3.68
CA PHE A 122 9.72 -0.25 -3.15
C PHE A 122 10.96 -1.13 -2.99
N ASN A 123 10.83 -2.24 -2.25
CA ASN A 123 11.96 -3.10 -1.99
C ASN A 123 12.24 -4.04 -3.17
N GLY A 124 13.09 -3.57 -4.08
CA GLY A 124 13.49 -4.29 -5.30
C GLY A 124 14.19 -5.63 -5.05
N VAL A 125 14.69 -5.85 -3.83
CA VAL A 125 15.51 -7.00 -3.44
C VAL A 125 14.83 -7.72 -2.28
N ALA A 126 14.59 -9.02 -2.41
CA ALA A 126 14.02 -9.83 -1.34
C ALA A 126 14.80 -11.13 -1.20
N TYR A 127 15.00 -11.54 0.05
CA TYR A 127 15.54 -12.86 0.40
C TYR A 127 14.38 -13.84 0.53
N ASP A 128 14.40 -14.93 -0.24
CA ASP A 128 13.45 -16.03 -0.07
C ASP A 128 14.11 -17.17 0.72
N PRO A 129 13.71 -17.39 1.98
CA PRO A 129 14.33 -18.39 2.85
C PRO A 129 14.15 -19.84 2.35
N ASN A 130 13.29 -20.09 1.36
CA ASN A 130 13.11 -21.41 0.76
C ASN A 130 14.15 -21.72 -0.33
N PHE A 131 14.94 -20.74 -0.76
CA PHE A 131 16.02 -20.93 -1.72
C PHE A 131 17.38 -20.98 -1.03
N TYR A 132 18.25 -21.87 -1.54
CA TYR A 132 19.64 -21.89 -1.14
C TYR A 132 20.44 -20.90 -2.00
N TYR A 133 20.84 -19.78 -1.39
CA TYR A 133 21.75 -18.83 -2.01
C TYR A 133 23.19 -19.31 -1.83
N ARG A 134 23.95 -19.32 -2.93
CA ARG A 134 25.39 -19.59 -2.85
C ARG A 134 26.06 -18.38 -2.18
N PRO A 135 27.06 -18.59 -1.31
CA PRO A 135 27.84 -17.49 -0.76
C PRO A 135 28.50 -16.70 -1.90
N GLY A 136 28.62 -15.38 -1.71
CA GLY A 136 29.44 -14.54 -2.59
C GLY A 136 30.86 -15.10 -2.67
N LEU A 137 31.54 -14.91 -3.80
CA LEU A 137 32.92 -15.36 -3.97
C LEU A 137 33.85 -14.13 -3.92
N GLY A 138 34.89 -14.20 -3.09
CA GLY A 138 35.95 -13.21 -3.05
C GLY A 138 36.80 -13.22 -4.32
N SER A 139 37.68 -12.23 -4.46
CA SER A 139 38.59 -12.09 -5.61
C SER A 139 39.54 -13.29 -5.83
N ASN A 140 39.69 -14.14 -4.83
CA ASN A 140 40.43 -15.40 -4.85
C ASN A 140 39.55 -16.64 -5.15
N GLY A 141 38.28 -16.44 -5.49
CA GLY A 141 37.31 -17.50 -5.75
C GLY A 141 36.83 -18.27 -4.51
N GLN A 142 37.17 -17.79 -3.31
CA GLN A 142 36.71 -18.41 -2.06
C GLN A 142 35.38 -17.82 -1.60
N PRO A 143 34.47 -18.64 -1.04
CA PRO A 143 33.26 -18.14 -0.39
C PRO A 143 33.55 -17.06 0.66
N LEU A 144 32.93 -15.89 0.50
CA LEU A 144 32.78 -14.89 1.55
C LEU A 144 31.59 -15.31 2.40
N ILE A 145 31.86 -15.82 3.60
CA ILE A 145 30.85 -16.26 4.55
C ILE A 145 30.83 -15.24 5.69
N ASN A 146 29.69 -14.58 5.88
CA ASN A 146 29.41 -13.71 7.02
C ASN A 146 28.37 -14.40 7.94
N PRO A 147 28.66 -14.58 9.25
CA PRO A 147 29.93 -14.37 9.93
C PRO A 147 31.05 -15.37 9.55
N PRO A 148 32.34 -14.99 9.77
CA PRO A 148 33.52 -15.79 9.41
C PRO A 148 33.65 -17.16 10.09
N SER A 149 32.79 -17.47 11.07
CA SER A 149 32.76 -18.73 11.81
C SER A 149 31.98 -19.85 11.10
N GLY A 150 31.56 -19.63 9.85
CA GLY A 150 30.61 -20.49 9.17
C GLY A 150 29.19 -19.99 9.42
N LEU A 151 28.33 -20.17 8.41
CA LEU A 151 26.93 -19.76 8.44
C LEU A 151 26.27 -20.21 9.76
N PRO A 152 25.64 -19.30 10.53
CA PRO A 152 24.60 -19.65 11.49
C PRO A 152 23.29 -20.00 10.76
N LEU A 153 23.32 -20.26 9.45
CA LEU A 153 22.23 -20.93 8.74
C LEU A 153 22.23 -22.39 9.20
N GLY A 154 21.70 -22.61 10.40
CA GLY A 154 21.27 -23.91 10.87
C GLY A 154 20.40 -24.52 9.78
N ASN A 155 20.83 -25.67 9.27
CA ASN A 155 20.07 -26.40 8.28
C ASN A 155 18.93 -27.15 8.99
N PRO A 156 17.66 -26.99 8.57
CA PRO A 156 17.13 -26.04 7.59
C PRO A 156 16.72 -24.69 8.21
N VAL A 157 16.87 -23.61 7.44
CA VAL A 157 16.24 -22.31 7.72
C VAL A 157 14.73 -22.54 7.63
N THR A 158 14.02 -22.40 8.75
CA THR A 158 12.56 -22.45 8.79
C THR A 158 12.02 -21.04 8.90
N THR A 159 10.77 -20.82 8.50
CA THR A 159 10.08 -19.53 8.72
C THR A 159 9.96 -19.16 10.19
N THR A 160 10.25 -20.08 11.11
CA THR A 160 10.24 -19.89 12.56
C THR A 160 11.62 -19.67 13.15
N SER A 161 12.67 -19.61 12.32
CA SER A 161 14.07 -19.58 12.75
C SER A 161 14.96 -19.01 11.63
N VAL A 162 14.64 -17.80 11.17
CA VAL A 162 15.40 -17.07 10.15
C VAL A 162 16.54 -16.33 10.83
N ALA A 163 17.76 -16.42 10.30
CA ALA A 163 18.87 -15.64 10.86
C ALA A 163 18.57 -14.14 10.70
N ASP A 164 18.60 -13.40 11.81
CA ASP A 164 18.43 -11.95 11.81
C ASP A 164 19.75 -11.24 11.46
N ASP A 165 19.66 -9.99 11.02
CA ASP A 165 20.84 -9.16 10.82
C ASP A 165 21.60 -8.97 12.15
N THR A 166 22.87 -9.37 12.14
CA THR A 166 23.76 -9.26 13.28
C THR A 166 24.10 -7.80 13.59
N TYR A 167 24.07 -6.95 12.59
CA TYR A 167 24.40 -5.54 12.74
C TYR A 167 23.24 -4.68 13.21
N PHE A 168 21.98 -5.03 12.95
CA PHE A 168 20.84 -4.39 13.61
C PHE A 168 20.91 -4.54 15.15
N HIS A 169 21.48 -5.65 15.64
CA HIS A 169 21.60 -5.98 17.06
C HIS A 169 22.82 -5.36 17.78
N SER A 170 23.96 -5.27 17.09
CA SER A 170 25.23 -4.85 17.71
C SER A 170 25.23 -3.43 18.31
N PRO A 171 24.54 -2.41 17.76
CA PRO A 171 24.48 -1.07 18.34
C PRO A 171 23.71 -0.99 19.66
N PHE A 172 22.85 -1.98 19.96
CA PHE A 172 21.95 -1.98 21.12
C PHE A 172 22.29 -3.03 22.18
N GLY A 173 23.40 -3.77 22.02
CA GLY A 173 23.90 -4.73 23.01
C GLY A 173 23.08 -6.01 23.12
N ALA A 174 22.24 -6.32 22.12
CA ALA A 174 21.45 -7.54 22.07
C ALA A 174 22.22 -8.69 21.39
N SER A 175 22.03 -9.93 21.86
CA SER A 175 22.53 -11.12 21.18
C SER A 175 21.65 -11.42 19.97
N VAL A 176 22.26 -11.77 18.83
CA VAL A 176 21.53 -12.29 17.66
C VAL A 176 20.67 -13.49 18.05
N THR A 177 19.36 -13.35 17.88
CA THR A 177 18.41 -14.45 17.93
C THR A 177 17.81 -14.64 16.55
N ASN A 178 17.51 -15.88 16.18
CA ASN A 178 16.74 -16.12 14.96
C ASN A 178 15.35 -15.49 15.08
N VAL A 179 14.85 -14.94 13.98
CA VAL A 179 13.50 -14.39 13.85
C VAL A 179 12.51 -15.49 13.50
N ASP A 180 11.42 -15.56 14.25
CA ASP A 180 10.22 -16.30 13.88
C ASP A 180 9.29 -15.37 13.09
N LEU A 181 9.24 -15.56 11.77
CA LEU A 181 8.43 -14.75 10.88
C LEU A 181 6.93 -14.83 11.21
N ALA A 182 6.46 -15.88 11.90
CA ALA A 182 5.05 -16.03 12.24
C ALA A 182 4.65 -15.27 13.51
N THR A 183 5.60 -15.02 14.42
CA THR A 183 5.31 -14.43 15.73
C THR A 183 5.98 -13.07 15.95
N GLN A 184 7.00 -12.74 15.17
CA GLN A 184 7.81 -11.53 15.34
C GLN A 184 7.69 -10.54 14.19
N ILE A 185 7.15 -10.96 13.03
CA ILE A 185 6.75 -10.07 11.93
C ILE A 185 5.23 -9.93 11.97
N GLY A 186 4.77 -8.77 12.44
CA GLY A 186 3.35 -8.45 12.48
C GLY A 186 2.82 -8.01 11.12
N GLU A 187 1.50 -8.03 10.98
CA GLU A 187 0.77 -7.35 9.92
C GLU A 187 -0.10 -6.24 10.50
N LEU A 188 -0.55 -5.32 9.65
CA LEU A 188 -1.55 -4.34 10.05
C LEU A 188 -2.96 -4.91 9.90
N LYS A 189 -3.76 -4.74 10.96
CA LYS A 189 -5.22 -4.80 10.90
C LYS A 189 -5.81 -3.44 11.21
N TYR A 190 -6.92 -3.11 10.58
CA TYR A 190 -7.65 -1.88 10.82
C TYR A 190 -8.98 -2.16 11.47
N GLY A 191 -9.17 -1.59 12.66
CA GLY A 191 -10.37 -1.70 13.49
C GLY A 191 -11.26 -0.48 13.41
N ASN A 192 -12.55 -0.68 13.64
CA ASN A 192 -13.46 0.39 14.02
C ASN A 192 -13.48 0.59 15.55
N THR A 193 -14.22 1.58 16.05
CA THR A 193 -14.30 1.92 17.49
C THR A 193 -14.87 0.80 18.38
N ASN A 194 -15.52 -0.22 17.79
CA ASN A 194 -16.04 -1.39 18.50
C ASN A 194 -15.16 -2.64 18.39
N ASN A 195 -13.88 -2.49 17.97
CA ASN A 195 -12.93 -3.59 17.79
C ASN A 195 -13.33 -4.63 16.73
N VAL A 196 -14.20 -4.28 15.77
CA VAL A 196 -14.33 -5.08 14.54
C VAL A 196 -13.13 -4.71 13.67
N CYS A 197 -12.28 -5.67 13.34
CA CYS A 197 -11.07 -5.44 12.56
C CYS A 197 -11.08 -6.18 11.22
N MET A 198 -10.38 -5.62 10.24
CA MET A 198 -10.09 -6.23 8.94
C MET A 198 -8.59 -6.28 8.71
N ARG A 199 -8.12 -7.31 7.99
CA ARG A 199 -6.72 -7.45 7.59
C ARG A 199 -6.55 -7.26 6.08
N ASN A 200 -5.34 -6.92 5.68
CA ASN A 200 -4.95 -6.89 4.27
C ASN A 200 -4.99 -8.31 3.70
N GLY A 201 -5.71 -8.53 2.59
CA GLY A 201 -5.81 -9.86 1.95
C GLY A 201 -6.63 -10.93 2.70
N ALA A 202 -6.91 -10.76 3.99
CA ALA A 202 -7.34 -11.84 4.88
C ALA A 202 -8.49 -11.46 5.86
N ASP A 203 -9.17 -12.47 6.42
CA ASP A 203 -10.10 -12.26 7.53
C ASP A 203 -9.34 -11.87 8.81
N SER A 204 -9.97 -11.29 9.84
CA SER A 204 -9.31 -10.96 11.12
C SER A 204 -9.28 -12.08 12.16
N ALA A 205 -9.92 -13.23 11.88
CA ALA A 205 -10.05 -14.40 12.75
C ALA A 205 -9.00 -15.52 12.48
N GLY A 206 -8.22 -15.44 11.39
CA GLY A 206 -7.17 -16.41 11.01
C GLY A 206 -6.50 -16.07 9.66
N ALA A 207 -5.48 -16.83 9.26
CA ALA A 207 -4.71 -16.58 8.02
C ALA A 207 -5.47 -16.90 6.72
N ASN A 208 -6.81 -16.93 6.75
CA ASN A 208 -7.61 -17.27 5.58
C ASN A 208 -7.65 -16.09 4.62
N LEU A 209 -7.15 -16.32 3.40
CA LEU A 209 -7.35 -15.40 2.29
C LEU A 209 -8.84 -15.38 1.95
N VAL A 210 -9.41 -14.19 1.95
CA VAL A 210 -10.81 -13.95 1.60
C VAL A 210 -10.89 -13.45 0.17
N SER A 211 -12.00 -13.71 -0.53
CA SER A 211 -12.37 -13.05 -1.79
C SER A 211 -13.36 -11.92 -1.51
N GLY A 212 -13.42 -10.91 -2.36
CA GLY A 212 -14.32 -9.78 -2.15
C GLY A 212 -14.63 -9.04 -3.45
N THR A 213 -14.98 -7.77 -3.33
CA THR A 213 -15.15 -6.88 -4.48
C THR A 213 -14.31 -5.63 -4.29
N ALA A 214 -13.50 -5.27 -5.30
CA ALA A 214 -12.76 -4.02 -5.38
C ALA A 214 -13.67 -2.86 -5.77
N PHE A 215 -13.33 -1.70 -5.22
CA PHE A 215 -14.00 -0.43 -5.46
C PHE A 215 -13.51 0.22 -6.76
N ASP A 216 -14.24 0.00 -7.83
CA ASP A 216 -14.80 1.14 -8.53
C ASP A 216 -16.32 0.91 -8.54
N SER A 217 -17.12 1.98 -8.44
CA SER A 217 -18.52 1.91 -8.86
C SER A 217 -19.56 1.13 -8.00
N ALA A 218 -19.33 0.81 -6.72
CA ALA A 218 -20.40 0.16 -5.93
C ALA A 218 -21.59 1.09 -5.60
N SER A 219 -21.41 2.42 -5.60
CA SER A 219 -22.53 3.37 -5.61
C SER A 219 -23.20 3.55 -6.99
N SER A 220 -22.67 2.90 -8.02
CA SER A 220 -23.16 2.83 -9.42
C SER A 220 -23.38 1.38 -9.92
N GLY A 221 -23.46 0.39 -9.01
CA GLY A 221 -23.89 -0.98 -9.32
C GLY A 221 -22.87 -1.90 -10.03
N SER A 222 -21.58 -1.57 -10.08
CA SER A 222 -20.57 -2.34 -10.84
C SER A 222 -19.29 -2.61 -10.04
N GLY A 223 -19.38 -3.24 -8.86
CA GLY A 223 -18.19 -3.63 -8.10
C GLY A 223 -17.38 -4.72 -8.82
N ASN A 224 -16.06 -4.59 -8.86
CA ASN A 224 -15.19 -5.58 -9.51
C ASN A 224 -14.92 -6.75 -8.58
N THR A 225 -15.21 -7.99 -8.96
CA THR A 225 -14.87 -9.16 -8.14
C THR A 225 -13.36 -9.30 -7.98
N MET A 226 -12.90 -9.50 -6.75
CA MET A 226 -11.51 -9.78 -6.40
C MET A 226 -11.34 -11.25 -6.01
N PRO A 227 -10.37 -11.95 -6.60
CA PRO A 227 -9.90 -13.25 -6.14
C PRO A 227 -9.45 -13.23 -4.68
N ALA A 228 -9.34 -14.43 -4.09
CA ALA A 228 -8.87 -14.56 -2.72
C ALA A 228 -7.45 -13.97 -2.54
N GLY A 229 -7.25 -13.17 -1.49
CA GLY A 229 -5.96 -12.54 -1.18
C GLY A 229 -5.68 -11.23 -1.91
N GLN A 230 -6.50 -10.84 -2.89
CA GLN A 230 -6.33 -9.56 -3.59
C GLN A 230 -7.02 -8.41 -2.88
N PHE A 231 -6.37 -7.25 -2.85
CA PHE A 231 -6.96 -6.03 -2.29
C PHE A 231 -6.40 -4.74 -2.93
N PRO A 232 -7.20 -3.66 -2.99
CA PRO A 232 -6.77 -2.38 -3.48
C PRO A 232 -6.17 -1.52 -2.35
N TYR A 233 -5.12 -0.75 -2.65
CA TYR A 233 -4.51 0.20 -1.70
C TYR A 233 -4.94 1.65 -2.03
N ARG A 234 -6.24 1.94 -1.93
CA ARG A 234 -6.85 3.26 -2.20
C ARG A 234 -8.11 3.52 -1.35
N THR A 235 -8.69 4.72 -1.44
CA THR A 235 -9.90 5.10 -0.68
C THR A 235 -11.13 4.25 -1.02
N ASN A 236 -12.01 4.04 -0.04
CA ASN A 236 -13.26 3.29 -0.21
C ASN A 236 -14.46 4.27 -0.29
N PRO A 237 -15.04 4.45 -1.50
CA PRO A 237 -16.19 5.32 -1.70
C PRO A 237 -17.54 4.77 -1.20
N ALA A 238 -17.67 3.47 -0.94
CA ALA A 238 -18.95 2.81 -0.68
C ALA A 238 -19.31 2.77 0.82
N ASN A 239 -20.61 2.76 1.16
CA ASN A 239 -21.05 2.40 2.52
C ASN A 239 -21.07 0.88 2.74
N ALA A 240 -21.26 0.11 1.67
CA ALA A 240 -21.24 -1.34 1.67
C ALA A 240 -19.83 -1.83 1.37
N SER A 241 -19.07 -2.18 2.40
CA SER A 241 -17.75 -2.78 2.24
C SER A 241 -17.77 -4.24 2.64
N THR A 242 -17.92 -5.12 1.65
CA THR A 242 -17.48 -6.52 1.74
C THR A 242 -16.04 -6.69 1.27
N ALA A 243 -15.34 -5.58 0.98
CA ALA A 243 -14.00 -5.63 0.45
C ALA A 243 -12.96 -5.94 1.51
N ILE A 244 -11.89 -6.49 0.99
CA ILE A 244 -10.63 -6.73 1.67
C ILE A 244 -9.86 -5.42 1.52
N PHE A 245 -9.53 -4.80 2.63
CA PHE A 245 -8.89 -3.50 2.64
C PHE A 245 -7.39 -3.65 2.36
N GLY A 246 -6.78 -2.69 1.68
CA GLY A 246 -5.33 -2.48 1.76
C GLY A 246 -4.93 -1.36 2.70
N LEU A 247 -5.90 -0.57 3.15
CA LEU A 247 -5.70 0.70 3.83
C LEU A 247 -6.74 0.86 4.95
N PRO A 248 -6.50 1.78 5.91
CA PRO A 248 -7.57 2.33 6.72
C PRO A 248 -8.77 2.68 5.83
N GLU A 249 -9.97 2.24 6.20
CA GLU A 249 -11.17 2.68 5.49
C GLU A 249 -11.21 4.21 5.55
N MET A 250 -11.20 4.83 4.37
CA MET A 250 -11.27 6.27 4.22
C MET A 250 -12.35 6.65 3.23
N MET A 251 -13.04 7.73 3.56
CA MET A 251 -13.99 8.38 2.66
C MET A 251 -13.28 9.09 1.51
N PRO A 252 -13.92 9.19 0.33
CA PRO A 252 -13.49 10.05 -0.77
C PRO A 252 -13.19 11.47 -0.31
N ILE A 253 -12.19 12.09 -0.92
CA ILE A 253 -11.69 13.42 -0.56
C ILE A 253 -12.05 14.42 -1.66
N ALA A 254 -12.41 15.63 -1.26
CA ALA A 254 -12.61 16.76 -2.17
C ALA A 254 -12.10 18.07 -1.54
N SER A 255 -11.92 19.09 -2.37
CA SER A 255 -11.74 20.47 -1.91
C SER A 255 -13.11 21.16 -1.86
N PHE A 256 -13.48 21.66 -0.69
CA PHE A 256 -14.77 22.30 -0.45
C PHE A 256 -14.61 23.81 -0.34
N THR A 257 -15.50 24.54 -1.01
CA THR A 257 -15.66 25.99 -0.91
C THR A 257 -17.12 26.30 -0.59
N ARG A 258 -17.39 27.35 0.18
CA ARG A 258 -18.76 27.81 0.42
C ARG A 258 -18.91 29.26 0.03
N THR A 259 -20.04 29.58 -0.62
CA THR A 259 -20.50 30.96 -0.81
C THR A 259 -21.99 31.04 -0.49
N GLY A 260 -22.35 31.89 0.47
CA GLY A 260 -23.69 31.87 1.05
C GLY A 260 -23.94 30.53 1.73
N THR A 261 -25.04 29.85 1.39
CA THR A 261 -25.34 28.49 1.87
C THR A 261 -24.86 27.39 0.91
N THR A 262 -24.38 27.75 -0.29
CA THR A 262 -24.01 26.76 -1.31
C THR A 262 -22.56 26.34 -1.13
N VAL A 263 -22.36 25.04 -0.96
CA VAL A 263 -21.04 24.42 -0.94
C VAL A 263 -20.76 23.80 -2.31
N THR A 264 -19.57 24.05 -2.84
CA THR A 264 -19.04 23.37 -4.04
C THR A 264 -17.87 22.50 -3.64
N ALA A 265 -17.98 21.21 -3.92
CA ALA A 265 -16.93 20.22 -3.77
C ALA A 265 -16.26 19.99 -5.12
N THR A 266 -14.92 19.99 -5.16
CA THR A 266 -14.11 19.72 -6.36
C THR A 266 -13.26 18.46 -6.15
N THR A 267 -13.39 17.48 -7.04
CA THR A 267 -12.71 16.19 -7.01
C THR A 267 -11.67 16.06 -8.12
N VAL A 268 -10.62 15.28 -7.87
CA VAL A 268 -9.51 15.06 -8.83
C VAL A 268 -9.92 14.21 -10.04
N GLU A 269 -10.98 13.42 -9.90
CA GLU A 269 -11.57 12.53 -10.91
C GLU A 269 -13.11 12.56 -10.85
N ALA A 270 -13.75 11.76 -11.71
CA ALA A 270 -15.20 11.63 -11.75
C ALA A 270 -15.77 11.13 -10.40
N HIS A 271 -16.64 11.90 -9.77
CA HIS A 271 -17.20 11.55 -8.45
C HIS A 271 -18.41 10.59 -8.53
N GLY A 272 -19.00 10.40 -9.70
CA GLY A 272 -20.10 9.44 -9.91
C GLY A 272 -21.41 9.74 -9.17
N LEU A 273 -21.60 10.98 -8.70
CA LEU A 273 -22.83 11.40 -8.01
C LEU A 273 -23.82 11.98 -9.02
N ALA A 274 -25.10 11.78 -8.75
CA ALA A 274 -26.21 12.41 -9.45
C ALA A 274 -27.00 13.35 -8.51
N THR A 275 -27.85 14.20 -9.08
CA THR A 275 -28.72 15.10 -8.28
C THR A 275 -29.82 14.37 -7.51
N THR A 276 -30.07 13.09 -7.81
CA THR A 276 -30.93 12.20 -7.03
C THR A 276 -30.26 11.70 -5.74
N ASP A 277 -28.93 11.83 -5.64
CA ASP A 277 -28.17 11.30 -4.53
C ASP A 277 -28.18 12.25 -3.32
N LYS A 278 -27.87 11.68 -2.16
CA LYS A 278 -27.61 12.43 -0.94
C LYS A 278 -26.18 12.22 -0.48
N VAL A 279 -25.59 13.27 0.08
CA VAL A 279 -24.20 13.28 0.53
C VAL A 279 -24.10 13.48 2.03
N TYR A 280 -23.18 12.74 2.64
CA TYR A 280 -22.65 12.93 3.97
C TYR A 280 -21.28 13.59 3.85
N VAL A 281 -21.05 14.66 4.60
CA VAL A 281 -19.75 15.36 4.67
C VAL A 281 -19.38 15.49 6.14
N SER A 282 -18.32 14.81 6.56
CA SER A 282 -17.89 14.77 7.97
C SER A 282 -16.91 15.88 8.31
N SER A 283 -16.12 16.32 7.33
CA SER A 283 -15.06 17.30 7.52
C SER A 283 -14.86 18.17 6.27
N PRO A 284 -14.45 19.44 6.43
CA PRO A 284 -14.39 20.17 7.70
C PRO A 284 -15.80 20.43 8.25
N ALA A 285 -15.95 20.49 9.58
CA ALA A 285 -17.26 20.69 10.22
C ALA A 285 -17.97 21.98 9.74
N SER A 286 -17.20 22.97 9.27
CA SER A 286 -17.72 24.20 8.69
C SER A 286 -18.62 23.95 7.47
N VAL A 287 -18.45 22.87 6.72
CA VAL A 287 -19.28 22.51 5.54
C VAL A 287 -19.99 21.16 5.71
N GLY A 288 -19.97 20.60 6.93
CA GLY A 288 -20.49 19.27 7.21
C GLY A 288 -22.01 19.18 7.08
N VAL A 289 -22.48 18.05 6.56
CA VAL A 289 -23.91 17.74 6.37
C VAL A 289 -24.18 16.25 6.54
N THR A 290 -25.39 15.91 6.97
CA THR A 290 -25.85 14.52 7.06
C THR A 290 -26.93 14.24 6.03
N CYS A 291 -26.61 13.43 5.02
CA CYS A 291 -27.52 13.00 3.96
C CYS A 291 -28.36 14.15 3.39
N VAL A 292 -27.69 15.18 2.87
CA VAL A 292 -28.32 16.31 2.19
C VAL A 292 -28.32 16.07 0.68
N ALA A 293 -29.35 16.55 -0.02
CA ALA A 293 -29.46 16.39 -1.47
C ALA A 293 -28.32 17.10 -2.22
N VAL A 294 -27.78 16.41 -3.22
CA VAL A 294 -26.90 17.02 -4.22
C VAL A 294 -27.75 17.91 -5.14
N THR A 295 -27.35 19.16 -5.34
CA THR A 295 -28.15 20.16 -6.08
C THR A 295 -27.68 20.39 -7.51
N ALA A 296 -26.38 20.23 -7.78
CA ALA A 296 -25.82 20.23 -9.13
C ALA A 296 -24.58 19.34 -9.21
N VAL A 297 -24.28 18.84 -10.41
CA VAL A 297 -23.13 17.98 -10.69
C VAL A 297 -22.49 18.31 -12.03
N THR A 298 -21.18 18.14 -12.11
CA THR A 298 -20.40 17.93 -13.34
C THR A 298 -19.66 16.60 -13.19
N THR A 299 -18.67 16.32 -14.03
CA THR A 299 -17.78 15.16 -13.82
C THR A 299 -16.99 15.31 -12.51
N ASN A 300 -16.42 16.50 -12.25
CA ASN A 300 -15.43 16.72 -11.20
C ASN A 300 -15.90 17.68 -10.09
N THR A 301 -17.15 18.12 -10.14
CA THR A 301 -17.71 19.01 -9.13
C THR A 301 -19.13 18.65 -8.79
N PHE A 302 -19.49 18.75 -7.52
CA PHE A 302 -20.88 18.69 -7.08
C PHE A 302 -21.17 19.78 -6.06
N THR A 303 -22.45 20.15 -5.94
CA THR A 303 -22.90 21.16 -4.99
C THR A 303 -24.00 20.64 -4.08
N TYR A 304 -24.08 21.23 -2.89
CA TYR A 304 -25.14 21.00 -1.91
C TYR A 304 -25.31 22.25 -1.04
N SER A 305 -26.34 22.29 -0.20
CA SER A 305 -26.61 23.43 0.69
C SER A 305 -26.36 23.09 2.16
N THR A 306 -25.76 24.02 2.89
CA THR A 306 -25.66 23.98 4.37
C THR A 306 -26.72 24.88 5.00
N SER A 307 -27.12 24.61 6.25
CA SER A 307 -27.99 25.50 7.03
C SER A 307 -27.29 26.82 7.40
N THR A 308 -25.97 26.77 7.56
CA THR A 308 -25.12 27.95 7.83
C THR A 308 -24.78 28.68 6.52
N SER A 309 -24.86 30.02 6.55
CA SER A 309 -24.44 30.88 5.44
C SER A 309 -23.05 31.50 5.72
N GLY A 310 -22.27 31.79 4.68
CA GLY A 310 -21.00 32.52 4.77
C GLY A 310 -20.03 32.17 3.66
N SER A 311 -18.76 32.50 3.86
CA SER A 311 -17.66 32.11 2.98
C SER A 311 -16.75 31.09 3.66
N VAL A 312 -16.38 30.04 2.95
CA VAL A 312 -15.33 29.09 3.37
C VAL A 312 -14.35 28.99 2.22
N ALA A 313 -13.08 29.31 2.49
CA ALA A 313 -12.00 29.13 1.54
C ALA A 313 -11.80 27.64 1.23
N ALA A 314 -11.18 27.34 0.09
CA ALA A 314 -10.91 25.98 -0.34
C ALA A 314 -10.24 25.16 0.78
N THR A 315 -10.97 24.18 1.30
CA THR A 315 -10.54 23.36 2.43
C THR A 315 -10.75 21.89 2.07
N ASN A 316 -9.73 21.06 2.32
CA ASN A 316 -9.84 19.62 2.08
C ASN A 316 -10.81 18.99 3.09
N GLY A 317 -11.63 18.07 2.60
CA GLY A 317 -12.64 17.40 3.39
C GLY A 317 -12.97 16.02 2.83
N ALA A 318 -13.77 15.27 3.58
CA ALA A 318 -14.18 13.94 3.22
C ALA A 318 -15.70 13.86 3.03
N TYR A 319 -16.14 13.09 2.04
CA TYR A 319 -17.55 12.90 1.73
C TYR A 319 -17.87 11.45 1.41
N ARG A 320 -19.15 11.09 1.54
CA ARG A 320 -19.68 9.78 1.13
C ARG A 320 -21.12 9.93 0.66
N LYS A 321 -21.53 9.13 -0.32
CA LYS A 321 -22.95 9.01 -0.70
C LYS A 321 -23.71 8.32 0.44
N CYS A 322 -24.93 8.74 0.76
CA CYS A 322 -25.81 7.99 1.65
C CYS A 322 -26.61 6.96 0.86
N ASP A 323 -26.77 5.77 1.41
CA ASP A 323 -27.61 4.72 0.82
C ASP A 323 -29.04 4.80 1.36
N ALA A 324 -29.98 4.35 0.54
CA ALA A 324 -31.40 4.44 0.79
C ALA A 324 -31.95 3.08 1.25
N GLY A 325 -32.82 3.09 2.25
CA GLY A 325 -33.45 1.88 2.78
C GLY A 325 -34.87 2.12 3.26
N SER A 326 -35.56 1.01 3.56
CA SER A 326 -36.87 1.03 4.22
C SER A 326 -36.71 0.74 5.71
N PHE A 327 -37.10 1.70 6.55
CA PHE A 327 -36.93 1.67 8.01
C PHE A 327 -38.24 1.30 8.69
N VAL A 328 -38.20 0.31 9.58
CA VAL A 328 -39.33 -0.11 10.42
C VAL A 328 -38.85 -0.16 11.86
N ARG A 329 -39.58 0.46 12.79
CA ARG A 329 -39.27 0.34 14.22
C ARG A 329 -40.28 -0.53 14.94
N ALA A 330 -39.78 -1.46 15.75
CA ALA A 330 -40.56 -2.21 16.72
C ALA A 330 -39.89 -2.07 18.09
N ALA A 331 -40.65 -1.55 19.07
CA ALA A 331 -40.10 -1.11 20.35
C ALA A 331 -38.91 -0.15 20.13
N SER A 332 -37.71 -0.46 20.64
CA SER A 332 -36.49 0.33 20.45
C SER A 332 -35.64 -0.11 19.27
N THR A 333 -35.98 -1.21 18.60
CA THR A 333 -35.19 -1.79 17.52
C THR A 333 -35.70 -1.29 16.18
N VAL A 334 -34.81 -0.73 15.37
CA VAL A 334 -35.08 -0.37 13.99
C VAL A 334 -34.48 -1.44 13.08
N THR A 335 -35.29 -1.95 12.16
CA THR A 335 -34.86 -2.82 11.06
C THR A 335 -34.84 -1.99 9.79
N VAL A 336 -33.71 -2.02 9.08
CA VAL A 336 -33.53 -1.41 7.77
C VAL A 336 -33.51 -2.52 6.74
N THR A 337 -34.30 -2.38 5.69
CA THR A 337 -34.30 -3.30 4.54
C THR A 337 -33.58 -2.64 3.38
N GLU A 338 -32.49 -3.26 2.94
CA GLU A 338 -31.68 -2.90 1.78
C GLU A 338 -30.90 -4.13 1.31
N THR A 339 -30.94 -4.45 0.03
CA THR A 339 -30.14 -5.58 -0.49
C THR A 339 -28.71 -5.14 -0.72
N GLY A 340 -27.74 -5.90 -0.21
CA GLY A 340 -26.32 -5.62 -0.49
C GLY A 340 -25.71 -4.49 0.34
N HIS A 341 -26.30 -4.16 1.50
CA HIS A 341 -25.81 -3.11 2.41
C HIS A 341 -24.36 -3.34 2.93
N GLY A 342 -23.83 -4.57 2.83
CA GLY A 342 -22.42 -4.89 3.12
C GLY A 342 -21.95 -4.58 4.54
N LEU A 343 -22.86 -4.51 5.51
CA LEU A 343 -22.58 -4.22 6.93
C LEU A 343 -22.32 -5.53 7.68
N ALA A 344 -21.46 -5.46 8.70
CA ALA A 344 -21.27 -6.48 9.72
C ALA A 344 -21.88 -6.05 11.06
N ALA A 345 -22.10 -7.01 11.97
CA ALA A 345 -22.46 -6.68 13.34
C ALA A 345 -21.37 -5.81 13.98
N ASN A 346 -21.78 -4.84 14.80
CA ASN A 346 -20.96 -3.80 15.43
C ASN A 346 -20.34 -2.76 14.48
N ASP A 347 -20.67 -2.76 13.18
CA ASP A 347 -20.44 -1.58 12.34
C ASP A 347 -21.17 -0.37 12.91
N ILE A 348 -20.64 0.83 12.65
CA ILE A 348 -21.21 2.08 13.15
C ILE A 348 -21.82 2.87 12.01
N ILE A 349 -23.07 3.25 12.17
CA ILE A 349 -23.85 3.98 11.17
C ILE A 349 -24.44 5.27 11.72
N THR A 350 -24.76 6.19 10.83
CA THR A 350 -25.62 7.35 11.08
C THR A 350 -26.82 7.28 10.13
N THR A 351 -28.02 7.59 10.62
CA THR A 351 -29.26 7.48 9.86
C THR A 351 -30.01 8.80 9.77
N PHE A 352 -30.77 8.97 8.70
CA PHE A 352 -31.58 10.14 8.42
C PHE A 352 -32.90 9.77 7.77
N VAL A 353 -34.00 10.00 8.48
CA VAL A 353 -35.39 9.71 8.09
C VAL A 353 -36.23 10.96 8.33
N ALA A 354 -36.56 11.69 7.25
CA ALA A 354 -37.21 13.00 7.35
C ALA A 354 -38.58 12.98 8.05
N SER A 355 -39.42 11.98 7.76
CA SER A 355 -40.76 11.82 8.37
C SER A 355 -40.75 10.93 9.62
N GLY A 356 -39.58 10.45 10.04
CA GLY A 356 -39.43 9.39 11.04
C GLY A 356 -38.30 9.67 12.01
N ASN A 357 -38.15 10.91 12.49
CA ASN A 357 -36.99 11.37 13.27
C ASN A 357 -36.65 10.52 14.49
N ALA A 358 -37.62 9.82 15.09
CA ALA A 358 -37.38 8.91 16.20
C ALA A 358 -36.58 7.65 15.80
N MET A 359 -36.38 7.40 14.50
CA MET A 359 -35.47 6.37 13.98
C MET A 359 -34.08 6.94 13.65
N ASN A 360 -33.88 8.26 13.71
CA ASN A 360 -32.57 8.87 13.43
C ASN A 360 -31.61 8.62 14.59
N VAL A 361 -30.40 8.21 14.26
CA VAL A 361 -29.30 8.01 15.20
C VAL A 361 -28.00 8.52 14.61
N THR A 362 -27.11 8.94 15.49
CA THR A 362 -25.72 9.28 15.14
C THR A 362 -24.81 8.24 15.77
N ASN A 363 -23.94 7.63 14.97
CA ASN A 363 -22.95 6.64 15.40
C ASN A 363 -23.54 5.47 16.22
N ALA A 364 -24.63 4.87 15.74
CA ALA A 364 -25.20 3.69 16.36
C ALA A 364 -24.49 2.42 15.89
N SER A 365 -24.31 1.46 16.81
CA SER A 365 -23.85 0.12 16.48
C SER A 365 -24.95 -0.70 15.81
N VAL A 366 -24.59 -1.36 14.72
CA VAL A 366 -25.40 -2.40 14.07
C VAL A 366 -25.45 -3.62 14.98
N THR A 367 -26.65 -4.10 15.31
CA THR A 367 -26.86 -5.20 16.27
C THR A 367 -27.04 -6.56 15.62
N ALA A 368 -27.59 -6.62 14.41
CA ALA A 368 -27.74 -7.84 13.63
C ALA A 368 -27.76 -7.52 12.13
N VAL A 369 -27.33 -8.48 11.31
CA VAL A 369 -27.25 -8.34 9.86
C VAL A 369 -27.70 -9.62 9.16
N THR A 370 -28.31 -9.46 7.99
CA THR A 370 -28.52 -10.49 6.97
C THR A 370 -27.94 -9.98 5.64
N SER A 371 -28.23 -10.61 4.51
CA SER A 371 -27.86 -10.06 3.19
C SER A 371 -28.77 -8.92 2.72
N THR A 372 -29.94 -8.76 3.36
CA THR A 372 -31.01 -7.84 2.92
C THR A 372 -31.48 -6.89 4.01
N THR A 373 -31.03 -7.09 5.24
CA THR A 373 -31.48 -6.31 6.39
C THR A 373 -30.38 -6.14 7.41
N PHE A 374 -30.42 -5.02 8.12
CA PHE A 374 -29.65 -4.84 9.35
C PHE A 374 -30.50 -4.15 10.41
N THR A 375 -30.10 -4.30 11.67
CA THR A 375 -30.80 -3.69 12.81
C THR A 375 -29.90 -2.81 13.64
N TYR A 376 -30.48 -1.81 14.29
CA TYR A 376 -29.84 -1.00 15.32
C TYR A 376 -30.86 -0.59 16.38
N THR A 377 -30.40 -0.09 17.52
CA THR A 377 -31.26 0.39 18.59
C THR A 377 -31.34 1.91 18.63
N THR A 378 -32.47 2.43 19.07
CA THR A 378 -32.71 3.87 19.26
C THR A 378 -33.11 4.15 20.70
N GLY A 379 -32.93 5.39 21.15
CA GLY A 379 -33.43 5.83 22.46
C GLY A 379 -34.95 6.00 22.54
N SER A 380 -35.65 5.86 21.40
CA SER A 380 -37.11 5.93 21.32
C SER A 380 -37.72 4.54 21.33
N SER A 381 -38.97 4.41 21.79
CA SER A 381 -39.74 3.16 21.76
C SER A 381 -41.00 3.28 20.88
N GLY A 382 -41.78 2.20 20.79
CA GLY A 382 -43.02 2.14 19.99
C GLY A 382 -42.84 1.70 18.54
N ALA A 383 -43.96 1.44 17.88
CA ALA A 383 -43.98 0.95 16.50
C ALA A 383 -44.05 2.10 15.49
N ILE A 384 -43.19 2.06 14.47
CA ILE A 384 -43.28 2.91 13.28
C ILE A 384 -43.28 2.00 12.05
N GLY A 385 -44.26 2.19 11.17
CA GLY A 385 -44.35 1.46 9.91
C GLY A 385 -43.23 1.79 8.93
N ALA A 386 -43.16 1.03 7.84
CA ALA A 386 -42.14 1.20 6.80
C ALA A 386 -42.06 2.65 6.32
N THR A 387 -40.90 3.25 6.50
CA THR A 387 -40.61 4.64 6.14
C THR A 387 -39.33 4.70 5.34
N ALA A 388 -39.34 5.37 4.19
CA ALA A 388 -38.13 5.58 3.40
C ALA A 388 -37.14 6.49 4.15
N GLY A 389 -35.87 6.12 4.15
CA GLY A 389 -34.82 6.86 4.82
C GLY A 389 -33.46 6.62 4.19
N PHE A 390 -32.45 7.27 4.77
CA PHE A 390 -31.06 7.18 4.35
C PHE A 390 -30.17 6.77 5.51
N TRP A 391 -29.03 6.16 5.20
CA TRP A 391 -27.98 5.89 6.16
C TRP A 391 -26.61 6.00 5.51
N VAL A 392 -25.60 6.10 6.36
CA VAL A 392 -24.19 6.18 5.98
C VAL A 392 -23.36 5.48 7.05
N ARG A 393 -22.34 4.72 6.64
CA ARG A 393 -21.36 4.13 7.58
C ARG A 393 -20.41 5.21 8.06
N THR A 394 -20.36 5.43 9.37
CA THR A 394 -19.57 6.52 9.99
C THR A 394 -18.43 6.06 10.89
N GLY A 395 -18.48 4.85 11.46
CA GLY A 395 -17.29 4.27 12.12
C GLY A 395 -16.50 3.46 11.12
N LEU A 396 -15.52 4.12 10.53
CA LEU A 396 -14.60 3.56 9.57
C LEU A 396 -13.64 2.57 10.25
N TYR A 397 -13.18 1.57 9.51
CA TYR A 397 -12.05 0.72 9.90
C TYR A 397 -10.74 1.49 9.76
N ASN A 398 -10.49 2.47 10.65
CA ASN A 398 -9.37 3.39 10.52
C ASN A 398 -8.46 3.48 11.75
N VAL A 399 -8.63 2.57 12.72
CA VAL A 399 -7.74 2.42 13.87
C VAL A 399 -6.80 1.25 13.62
N ALA A 400 -5.52 1.49 13.33
CA ALA A 400 -4.61 0.36 13.11
C ALA A 400 -4.14 -0.27 14.42
N SER A 401 -3.86 -1.55 14.34
CA SER A 401 -3.11 -2.33 15.34
C SER A 401 -2.35 -3.43 14.63
N SER A 402 -1.30 -3.94 15.26
CA SER A 402 -0.55 -5.08 14.74
C SER A 402 -1.21 -6.41 15.13
N VAL A 403 -1.02 -7.42 14.28
CA VAL A 403 -1.47 -8.80 14.50
C VAL A 403 -0.39 -9.75 14.02
N THR A 404 -0.09 -10.78 14.81
CA THR A 404 0.87 -11.83 14.45
C THR A 404 0.15 -13.01 13.83
N GLY A 405 0.83 -13.68 12.91
CA GLY A 405 0.31 -14.76 12.09
C GLY A 405 1.34 -15.18 11.05
N PRO A 406 1.04 -16.15 10.18
CA PRO A 406 1.94 -16.52 9.09
C PRO A 406 2.39 -15.27 8.33
N ALA A 407 3.70 -15.15 8.08
CA ALA A 407 4.22 -14.03 7.33
C ALA A 407 3.63 -14.02 5.92
N ASN A 408 3.08 -12.87 5.52
CA ASN A 408 2.59 -12.66 4.16
C ASN A 408 3.59 -11.76 3.41
N ALA A 409 3.95 -12.21 2.22
CA ALA A 409 4.65 -11.39 1.24
C ALA A 409 3.62 -10.95 0.19
N TYR A 410 3.72 -9.70 -0.24
CA TYR A 410 2.79 -9.15 -1.22
C TYR A 410 3.45 -8.93 -2.56
N ALA A 411 2.68 -9.05 -3.64
CA ALA A 411 3.08 -8.59 -4.96
C ALA A 411 2.15 -7.50 -5.47
N VAL A 412 2.69 -6.51 -6.17
CA VAL A 412 1.90 -5.45 -6.80
C VAL A 412 1.48 -5.87 -8.20
N ILE A 413 0.17 -5.80 -8.47
CA ILE A 413 -0.45 -5.93 -9.78
C ILE A 413 -0.65 -4.51 -10.34
N PRO A 414 -0.11 -4.19 -11.54
CA PRO A 414 -0.28 -2.87 -12.12
C PRO A 414 -1.72 -2.73 -12.62
N VAL A 415 -2.40 -1.68 -12.16
CA VAL A 415 -3.75 -1.31 -12.61
C VAL A 415 -3.76 0.00 -13.38
N GLU A 416 -2.57 0.53 -13.65
CA GLU A 416 -2.35 1.67 -14.50
C GLU A 416 -1.24 1.29 -15.47
N TYR A 417 -1.46 1.58 -16.73
CA TYR A 417 -0.47 1.39 -17.78
C TYR A 417 -0.24 2.74 -18.44
N CYS A 418 1.01 3.09 -18.64
CA CYS A 418 1.44 4.41 -19.08
C CYS A 418 1.99 4.37 -20.50
N SER A 419 1.90 5.50 -21.19
CA SER A 419 2.45 5.67 -22.55
C SER A 419 3.96 5.89 -22.56
N ASP A 420 4.55 6.14 -21.39
CA ASP A 420 5.92 6.54 -21.20
C ASP A 420 6.53 5.87 -19.96
N ALA A 421 7.85 5.67 -19.99
CA ALA A 421 8.60 5.10 -18.87
C ALA A 421 8.67 6.01 -17.63
N ASP A 422 8.39 7.31 -17.80
CA ASP A 422 8.30 8.26 -16.70
C ASP A 422 6.95 8.18 -15.94
N LEU A 423 6.03 7.31 -16.39
CA LEU A 423 4.72 7.03 -15.79
C LEU A 423 3.83 8.27 -15.63
N THR A 424 3.91 9.20 -16.59
CA THR A 424 3.27 10.51 -16.54
C THR A 424 1.86 10.53 -17.11
N ASN A 425 1.63 9.79 -18.20
CA ASN A 425 0.32 9.64 -18.83
C ASN A 425 -0.11 8.17 -18.84
N CYS A 426 -1.10 7.84 -18.01
CA CYS A 426 -1.56 6.48 -17.76
C CYS A 426 -3.06 6.29 -17.95
N ALA A 427 -3.44 5.08 -18.33
CA ALA A 427 -4.81 4.61 -18.41
C ALA A 427 -5.04 3.55 -17.34
N TYR A 428 -6.24 3.58 -16.74
CA TYR A 428 -6.63 2.60 -15.73
C TYR A 428 -7.05 1.29 -16.42
N VAL A 429 -6.60 0.17 -15.88
CA VAL A 429 -6.87 -1.16 -16.42
C VAL A 429 -7.18 -2.09 -15.25
N LEU A 430 -8.35 -2.70 -15.27
CA LEU A 430 -8.71 -3.72 -14.29
C LEU A 430 -7.78 -4.93 -14.43
N PRO A 431 -7.32 -5.54 -13.32
CA PRO A 431 -6.53 -6.76 -13.37
C PRO A 431 -7.17 -7.84 -14.25
N GLY A 432 -6.38 -8.43 -15.13
CA GLY A 432 -6.83 -9.43 -16.10
C GLY A 432 -7.28 -8.86 -17.45
N ASN A 433 -7.50 -7.55 -17.55
CA ASN A 433 -7.79 -6.90 -18.84
C ASN A 433 -6.51 -6.52 -19.58
N THR A 434 -6.59 -6.48 -20.91
CA THR A 434 -5.49 -6.03 -21.77
C THR A 434 -5.34 -4.51 -21.72
N PRO A 435 -4.10 -3.99 -21.58
CA PRO A 435 -3.86 -2.55 -21.65
C PRO A 435 -4.29 -1.94 -22.98
N PRO A 436 -4.76 -0.68 -23.00
CA PRO A 436 -5.04 0.03 -24.24
C PRO A 436 -3.80 0.16 -25.13
N GLY A 437 -3.99 0.19 -26.44
CA GLY A 437 -2.90 0.39 -27.40
C GLY A 437 -2.12 1.68 -27.10
N GLY A 438 -0.79 1.60 -27.08
CA GLY A 438 0.09 2.73 -26.77
C GLY A 438 0.41 2.93 -25.29
N PHE A 439 -0.22 2.16 -24.38
CA PHE A 439 0.08 2.18 -22.94
C PHE A 439 0.81 0.89 -22.54
N THR A 440 2.11 0.83 -22.81
CA THR A 440 2.92 -0.40 -22.65
C THR A 440 3.72 -0.46 -21.35
N PHE A 441 3.77 0.62 -20.57
CA PHE A 441 4.57 0.70 -19.35
C PHE A 441 3.70 0.44 -18.12
N PRO A 442 3.82 -0.71 -17.43
CA PRO A 442 3.05 -0.97 -16.21
C PRO A 442 3.50 -0.03 -15.08
N ALA A 443 2.56 0.65 -14.44
CA ALA A 443 2.80 1.44 -13.23
C ALA A 443 2.45 0.60 -11.99
N TYR A 444 3.47 -0.07 -11.45
CA TYR A 444 3.34 -0.76 -10.16
C TYR A 444 3.28 0.24 -9.00
N VAL A 445 4.22 1.18 -9.00
CA VAL A 445 4.26 2.30 -8.06
C VAL A 445 4.64 3.56 -8.82
N ARG A 446 3.97 4.67 -8.50
CA ARG A 446 4.34 6.02 -8.96
C ARG A 446 4.09 7.03 -7.87
N PHE A 447 4.72 8.20 -7.96
CA PHE A 447 4.65 9.25 -6.95
C PHE A 447 3.80 10.41 -7.48
N CYS A 448 2.81 10.81 -6.70
CA CYS A 448 1.88 11.89 -7.01
C CYS A 448 2.18 13.16 -6.21
N GLN A 449 1.73 14.31 -6.71
CA GLN A 449 1.92 15.60 -6.04
C GLN A 449 1.03 15.77 -4.81
N THR A 450 -0.15 15.15 -4.79
CA THR A 450 -1.11 15.25 -3.68
C THR A 450 -1.63 13.88 -3.26
N GLN A 451 -2.06 13.78 -1.99
CA GLN A 451 -2.70 12.58 -1.46
C GLN A 451 -3.98 12.21 -2.22
N ALA A 452 -4.77 13.20 -2.66
CA ALA A 452 -5.98 12.95 -3.44
C ALA A 452 -5.67 12.26 -4.78
N GLN A 453 -4.57 12.63 -5.42
CA GLN A 453 -4.09 11.97 -6.64
C GLN A 453 -3.59 10.54 -6.36
N ALA A 454 -2.90 10.32 -5.24
CA ALA A 454 -2.44 8.98 -4.86
C ALA A 454 -3.58 8.00 -4.56
N LEU A 455 -4.73 8.48 -4.08
CA LEU A 455 -5.85 7.65 -3.62
C LEU A 455 -7.04 7.55 -4.56
N ALA A 456 -6.98 8.23 -5.71
CA ALA A 456 -8.03 8.22 -6.71
C ALA A 456 -8.31 6.80 -7.23
N PRO A 457 -9.56 6.29 -7.24
CA PRO A 457 -9.95 5.03 -7.88
C PRO A 457 -9.49 4.81 -9.32
N GLY A 458 -9.54 5.83 -10.17
CA GLY A 458 -9.17 5.76 -11.58
C GLY A 458 -7.77 6.31 -11.86
N ALA A 459 -7.38 6.30 -13.13
CA ALA A 459 -6.09 6.82 -13.54
C ALA A 459 -5.99 8.33 -13.36
N VAL A 460 -4.95 8.75 -12.67
CA VAL A 460 -4.62 10.16 -12.54
C VAL A 460 -3.60 10.52 -13.60
N SER A 461 -4.11 11.09 -14.69
CA SER A 461 -3.34 11.63 -15.81
C SER A 461 -3.86 13.03 -16.11
N ASP A 462 -3.00 13.91 -16.63
CA ASP A 462 -3.45 15.21 -17.13
C ASP A 462 -3.34 15.25 -18.65
N SER A 463 -4.26 15.98 -19.29
CA SER A 463 -4.19 16.31 -20.70
C SER A 463 -3.49 17.66 -20.94
N SER A 464 -3.09 18.35 -19.87
CA SER A 464 -2.43 19.67 -19.88
C SER A 464 -0.90 19.60 -19.95
N GLY A 465 -0.30 18.41 -19.94
CA GLY A 465 1.14 18.20 -20.11
C GLY A 465 1.97 18.31 -18.83
N THR A 466 1.34 18.51 -17.65
CA THR A 466 2.02 18.53 -16.36
C THR A 466 1.72 17.25 -15.57
N PRO A 467 2.69 16.33 -15.40
CA PRO A 467 2.42 15.06 -14.73
C PRO A 467 1.85 15.25 -13.33
N ARG A 468 0.67 14.67 -13.06
CA ARG A 468 0.10 14.60 -11.70
C ARG A 468 0.81 13.54 -10.86
N CYS A 469 1.26 12.47 -11.50
CA CYS A 469 2.06 11.42 -10.92
C CYS A 469 3.18 11.03 -11.90
N ARG A 470 4.26 10.42 -11.40
CA ARG A 470 5.41 9.99 -12.19
C ARG A 470 6.24 8.90 -11.50
N SER A 471 7.16 8.26 -12.21
CA SER A 471 8.03 7.20 -11.69
C SER A 471 9.02 7.66 -10.60
N LYS A 472 9.40 8.94 -10.61
CA LYS A 472 10.47 9.48 -9.74
C LYS A 472 9.92 10.23 -8.54
N TYR A 473 10.36 9.83 -7.34
CA TYR A 473 10.16 10.57 -6.09
C TYR A 473 10.91 11.91 -6.13
N ASN A 474 10.28 12.96 -5.61
CA ASN A 474 10.91 14.27 -5.50
C ASN A 474 10.38 15.04 -4.31
N GLU A 475 11.27 15.40 -3.39
CA GLU A 475 10.94 16.21 -2.20
C GLU A 475 11.62 17.57 -2.16
N THR A 476 12.46 17.88 -3.16
CA THR A 476 13.24 19.11 -3.17
C THR A 476 12.31 20.32 -3.14
N ALA A 477 12.49 21.17 -2.12
CA ALA A 477 11.73 22.40 -1.98
C ALA A 477 11.98 23.36 -3.16
N GLY A 478 10.95 24.07 -3.60
CA GLY A 478 11.05 25.03 -4.70
C GLY A 478 10.92 24.43 -6.10
N ILE A 479 10.84 23.09 -6.22
CA ILE A 479 10.41 22.40 -7.45
C ILE A 479 9.15 21.58 -7.17
N THR A 480 8.44 21.17 -8.22
CA THR A 480 7.23 20.36 -8.08
C THR A 480 7.56 19.04 -7.39
N GLN A 481 6.98 18.86 -6.20
CA GLN A 481 7.20 17.69 -5.37
C GLN A 481 6.29 16.53 -5.78
N TYR A 482 6.79 15.30 -5.67
CA TYR A 482 6.11 14.05 -5.93
C TYR A 482 6.40 13.12 -4.75
N LEU A 483 5.57 13.26 -3.70
CA LEU A 483 5.81 12.69 -2.38
C LEU A 483 4.92 11.48 -2.08
N TYR A 484 3.73 11.45 -2.69
CA TYR A 484 2.66 10.54 -2.31
C TYR A 484 2.70 9.29 -3.18
N ALA A 485 3.04 8.16 -2.57
CA ALA A 485 3.04 6.90 -3.27
C ALA A 485 1.63 6.50 -3.72
N ARG A 486 1.51 6.13 -4.99
CA ARG A 486 0.33 5.55 -5.61
C ARG A 486 0.68 4.13 -6.04
N HIS A 487 -0.08 3.18 -5.50
CA HIS A 487 0.17 1.75 -5.68
C HIS A 487 -0.84 1.12 -6.62
N GLY A 488 -0.41 0.03 -7.25
CA GLY A 488 -1.31 -0.93 -7.90
C GLY A 488 -2.22 -1.66 -6.89
N TRP A 489 -2.77 -2.79 -7.32
CA TRP A 489 -3.44 -3.71 -6.39
C TRP A 489 -2.42 -4.66 -5.80
N PHE A 490 -2.70 -5.20 -4.62
CA PHE A 490 -1.84 -6.20 -3.98
C PHE A 490 -2.48 -7.57 -4.07
N ARG A 491 -1.65 -8.60 -3.99
CA ARG A 491 -2.04 -10.01 -3.91
C ARG A 491 -1.07 -10.82 -3.07
#